data_AF-A0A917J902-F1
#
_entry.id   AF-A0A917J902-F1
#
_cell.length_a   1.000
_cell.length_b   1.000
_cell.length_c   1.000
_cell.angle_alpha   90.00
_cell.angle_beta   90.00
_cell.angle_gamma   90.00
#
_symmetry.space_group_name_H-M   'P 1'
#
loop_
_entity.id
_entity.type
_entity.pdbx_description
1 polymer ?
#
loop_
_entity_poly.entity_id
_entity_poly.type
_entity_poly.pdbx_seq_one_letter_code
_entity_poly.pdbx_strand_id
1 'polypeptide(L)'
;MIAQACLESNYGRSRLSSLHHNYFGIKASAGWKGDSVIYSTQEYVHGKIITVKQPFRSYSTLTDGFADRVRFLQVNKRYTINGVFSSPTPEEQAKAFLKAGYATDPAYPQKLISIIQKYNLKQYDL
;
A
#
# COMPACT_ATOMS: atom_id res chain seq x y z
N MET A 1 -2.98 8.47 3.97
CA MET A 1 -3.24 7.18 3.25
C MET A 1 -3.81 7.34 1.84
N ILE A 2 -4.58 8.40 1.55
CA ILE A 2 -5.25 8.58 0.24
C ILE A 2 -4.27 8.52 -0.94
N ALA A 3 -3.14 9.23 -0.86
CA ALA A 3 -2.14 9.23 -1.92
C ALA A 3 -1.53 7.85 -2.21
N GLN A 4 -1.29 7.05 -1.15
CA GLN A 4 -0.87 5.66 -1.33
C GLN A 4 -1.95 4.84 -2.02
N ALA A 5 -3.20 4.94 -1.55
CA ALA A 5 -4.30 4.23 -2.20
C ALA A 5 -4.39 4.60 -3.69
N CYS A 6 -4.27 5.88 -4.04
CA CYS A 6 -4.22 6.31 -5.44
C CYS A 6 -3.06 5.68 -6.23
N LEU A 7 -1.84 5.73 -5.69
CA LEU A 7 -0.64 5.21 -6.35
C LEU A 7 -0.73 3.69 -6.55
N GLU A 8 -1.06 2.95 -5.50
CA GLU A 8 -1.04 1.48 -5.46
C GLU A 8 -2.19 0.85 -6.25
N SER A 9 -3.32 1.54 -6.36
CA SER A 9 -4.52 1.01 -7.01
C SER A 9 -4.77 1.54 -8.43
N ASN A 10 -3.85 2.32 -8.99
CA ASN A 10 -4.11 3.10 -10.20
C ASN A 10 -5.39 3.94 -10.08
N TYR A 11 -5.50 4.71 -9.01
CA TYR A 11 -6.65 5.57 -8.69
C TYR A 11 -7.97 4.80 -8.58
N GLY A 12 -7.94 3.61 -7.98
CA GLY A 12 -9.09 2.73 -7.78
C GLY A 12 -9.50 1.93 -9.02
N ARG A 13 -8.69 1.96 -10.10
CA ARG A 13 -9.02 1.29 -11.37
C ARG A 13 -8.46 -0.12 -11.47
N SER A 14 -7.54 -0.53 -10.59
CA SER A 14 -7.05 -1.90 -10.58
C SER A 14 -8.17 -2.86 -10.20
N ARG A 15 -8.20 -4.06 -10.81
CA ARG A 15 -9.20 -5.08 -10.47
C ARG A 15 -9.21 -5.43 -8.98
N LEU A 16 -8.03 -5.44 -8.33
CA LEU A 16 -7.92 -5.65 -6.89
C LEU A 16 -8.66 -4.57 -6.09
N SER A 17 -8.52 -3.31 -6.46
CA SER A 17 -9.21 -2.22 -5.76
C SER A 17 -10.70 -2.15 -6.08
N SER A 18 -11.08 -2.26 -7.36
CA SER A 18 -12.45 -2.05 -7.81
C SER A 18 -13.39 -3.21 -7.52
N LEU A 19 -12.89 -4.45 -7.53
CA LEU A 19 -13.70 -5.65 -7.30
C LEU A 19 -13.52 -6.26 -5.91
N HIS A 20 -12.37 -6.02 -5.27
CA HIS A 20 -11.98 -6.70 -4.02
C HIS A 20 -11.62 -5.74 -2.89
N HIS A 21 -11.79 -4.43 -3.10
CA HIS A 21 -11.46 -3.37 -2.14
C HIS A 21 -10.02 -3.43 -1.61
N ASN A 22 -9.11 -4.08 -2.34
CA ASN A 22 -7.71 -4.22 -1.98
C ASN A 22 -6.87 -3.15 -2.70
N TYR A 23 -6.86 -1.95 -2.12
CA TYR A 23 -6.17 -0.77 -2.69
C TYR A 23 -4.65 -0.83 -2.58
N PHE A 24 -4.10 -1.74 -1.77
CA PHE A 24 -2.67 -1.78 -1.44
C PHE A 24 -1.99 -3.08 -1.89
N GLY A 25 -2.67 -3.90 -2.70
CA GLY A 25 -2.12 -5.15 -3.22
C GLY A 25 -1.68 -6.14 -2.13
N ILE A 26 -2.36 -6.16 -0.97
CA ILE A 26 -1.95 -7.01 0.15
C ILE A 26 -2.14 -8.48 -0.22
N LYS A 27 -1.04 -9.24 -0.21
CA LYS A 27 -1.04 -10.68 -0.48
C LYS A 27 -1.71 -11.45 0.68
N ALA A 28 -2.41 -12.52 0.35
CA ALA A 28 -2.91 -13.48 1.33
C ALA A 28 -1.77 -14.43 1.72
N SER A 29 -1.09 -14.12 2.82
CA SER A 29 -0.05 -14.98 3.40
C SER A 29 -0.67 -16.22 4.06
N ALA A 30 0.14 -17.23 4.41
CA ALA A 30 -0.34 -18.49 4.99
C ALA A 30 -1.22 -18.34 6.25
N GLY A 31 -1.09 -17.25 7.00
CA GLY A 31 -1.93 -16.95 8.17
C GLY A 31 -3.24 -16.20 7.87
N TRP A 32 -3.49 -15.82 6.62
CA TRP A 32 -4.73 -15.14 6.23
C TRP A 32 -5.90 -16.13 6.21
N LYS A 33 -7.00 -15.78 6.91
CA LYS A 33 -8.19 -16.62 7.03
C LYS A 33 -9.43 -16.05 6.32
N GLY A 34 -9.33 -14.85 5.75
CA GLY A 34 -10.43 -14.22 5.02
C GLY A 34 -10.42 -14.59 3.53
N ASP A 35 -11.29 -13.92 2.77
CA ASP A 35 -11.41 -14.15 1.33
C ASP A 35 -10.12 -13.80 0.58
N SER A 36 -9.89 -14.51 -0.53
CA SER A 36 -8.76 -14.25 -1.40
C SER A 36 -9.09 -14.50 -2.86
N VAL A 37 -8.33 -13.84 -3.74
CA VAL A 37 -8.41 -13.98 -5.20
C VAL A 37 -7.02 -14.18 -5.76
N ILE A 38 -6.89 -15.01 -6.81
CA ILE A 38 -5.61 -15.23 -7.48
C ILE A 38 -5.52 -14.30 -8.69
N TYR A 39 -4.47 -13.47 -8.72
CA TYR A 39 -4.11 -12.67 -9.89
C TYR A 39 -2.63 -12.80 -10.24
N SER A 40 -2.33 -12.54 -11.52
CA SER A 40 -0.96 -12.39 -11.99
C SER A 40 -0.39 -11.05 -11.52
N THR A 41 0.83 -11.07 -11.03
CA THR A 41 1.61 -9.87 -10.66
C THR A 41 3.03 -9.99 -11.21
N GLN A 42 3.68 -8.84 -11.36
CA GLN A 42 5.09 -8.76 -11.73
C GLN A 42 5.93 -8.69 -10.46
N GLU A 43 6.83 -9.64 -10.25
CA GLU A 43 7.78 -9.65 -9.13
C GLU A 43 9.20 -9.45 -9.65
N TYR A 44 10.01 -8.74 -8.88
CA TYR A 44 11.43 -8.60 -9.16
C TYR A 44 12.21 -9.70 -8.42
N VAL A 45 12.76 -10.65 -9.17
CA VAL A 45 13.50 -11.81 -8.62
C VAL A 45 14.85 -11.87 -9.32
N HIS A 46 15.95 -11.79 -8.55
CA HIS A 46 17.33 -11.84 -9.05
C HIS A 46 17.61 -10.90 -10.23
N GLY A 47 17.16 -9.64 -10.16
CA GLY A 47 17.42 -8.67 -11.21
C GLY A 47 16.43 -8.67 -12.38
N LYS A 48 15.49 -9.63 -12.41
CA LYS A 48 14.56 -9.83 -13.53
C LYS A 48 13.11 -9.69 -13.06
N ILE A 49 12.28 -9.12 -13.94
CA ILE A 49 10.84 -9.10 -13.74
C ILE A 49 10.26 -10.42 -14.24
N ILE A 50 9.55 -11.13 -13.37
CA ILE A 50 8.81 -12.35 -13.71
C ILE A 50 7.32 -12.13 -13.45
N THR A 51 6.47 -12.77 -14.26
CA THR A 51 5.03 -12.80 -13.99
C THR A 51 4.70 -14.06 -13.20
N VAL A 52 4.11 -13.90 -12.03
CA VAL A 52 3.70 -15.00 -11.16
C VAL A 52 2.26 -14.82 -10.71
N LYS A 53 1.55 -15.93 -10.51
CA LYS A 53 0.24 -15.92 -9.85
C LYS A 53 0.47 -15.81 -8.34
N GLN A 54 -0.22 -14.88 -7.69
CA GLN A 54 -0.16 -14.67 -6.24
C GLN A 54 -1.58 -14.57 -5.69
N PRO A 55 -1.83 -15.11 -4.49
CA PRO A 55 -3.10 -14.92 -3.79
C PRO A 55 -3.09 -13.52 -3.14
N PHE A 56 -4.14 -12.75 -3.39
CA PHE A 56 -4.36 -11.44 -2.80
C PHE A 56 -5.59 -11.48 -1.90
N ARG A 57 -5.54 -10.72 -0.80
CA ARG A 57 -6.69 -10.57 0.11
C ARG A 57 -7.85 -9.92 -0.65
N SER A 58 -9.06 -10.36 -0.39
CA SER A 58 -10.30 -9.75 -0.87
C SER A 58 -11.11 -9.30 0.34
N TYR A 59 -11.69 -8.11 0.27
CA TYR A 59 -12.44 -7.52 1.37
C TYR A 59 -13.86 -7.17 0.93
N SER A 60 -14.82 -7.30 1.86
CA SER A 60 -16.23 -7.00 1.60
C SER A 60 -16.48 -5.51 1.38
N THR A 61 -15.73 -4.64 2.05
CA THR A 61 -15.88 -3.19 1.95
C THR A 61 -14.54 -2.47 1.81
N LEU A 62 -14.60 -1.22 1.34
CA LEU A 62 -13.48 -0.28 1.36
C LEU A 62 -12.89 -0.14 2.78
N THR A 63 -13.76 -0.01 3.78
CA THR A 63 -13.37 0.16 5.19
C THR A 63 -12.59 -1.04 5.70
N ASP A 64 -13.00 -2.27 5.36
CA ASP A 64 -12.30 -3.49 5.76
C ASP A 64 -10.89 -3.55 5.17
N GLY A 65 -10.74 -3.19 3.89
CA GLY A 65 -9.43 -3.16 3.22
C GLY A 65 -8.49 -2.12 3.83
N PHE A 66 -8.99 -0.94 4.19
CA PHE A 66 -8.20 0.09 4.86
C PHE A 66 -7.88 -0.26 6.33
N ALA A 67 -8.81 -0.88 7.05
CA ALA A 67 -8.58 -1.36 8.41
C ALA A 67 -7.50 -2.45 8.44
N ASP A 68 -7.53 -3.40 7.50
CA ASP A 68 -6.49 -4.43 7.39
C ASP A 68 -5.14 -3.83 6.96
N ARG A 69 -5.14 -2.80 6.12
CA ARG A 69 -3.92 -2.04 5.79
C ARG A 69 -3.29 -1.41 7.04
N VAL A 70 -4.08 -0.77 7.90
CA VAL A 70 -3.60 -0.20 9.18
C VAL A 70 -3.01 -1.32 10.03
N ARG A 71 -3.72 -2.44 10.20
CA ARG A 71 -3.25 -3.60 10.96
C ARG A 71 -1.93 -4.15 10.41
N PHE A 72 -1.82 -4.30 9.10
CA PHE A 72 -0.58 -4.75 8.44
C PHE A 72 0.61 -3.86 8.80
N LEU A 73 0.41 -2.53 8.81
CA LEU A 73 1.45 -1.57 9.19
C LEU A 73 1.80 -1.65 10.67
N GLN A 74 0.82 -1.83 11.54
CA GLN A 74 1.02 -1.89 12.99
C GLN A 74 1.73 -3.18 13.43
N VAL A 75 1.37 -4.32 12.84
CA VAL A 75 1.98 -5.62 13.17
C VAL A 75 3.45 -5.68 12.74
N ASN A 76 3.78 -5.06 11.62
CA ASN A 76 5.15 -5.02 11.14
C ASN A 76 5.93 -3.85 11.78
N LYS A 77 6.60 -4.16 12.90
CA LYS A 77 7.33 -3.19 13.74
C LYS A 77 8.29 -2.27 12.96
N ARG A 78 8.79 -2.67 11.79
CA ARG A 78 9.66 -1.83 10.94
C ARG A 78 9.01 -0.48 10.60
N TYR A 79 7.70 -0.41 10.45
CA TYR A 79 7.02 0.84 10.13
C TYR A 79 6.98 1.78 11.34
N THR A 80 6.69 1.25 12.53
CA THR A 80 6.75 2.02 13.79
C THR A 80 8.17 2.49 14.09
N ILE A 81 9.16 1.60 14.02
CA ILE A 81 10.58 1.91 14.29
C ILE A 81 11.11 3.00 13.35
N ASN A 82 10.65 3.03 12.10
CA ASN A 82 11.05 4.03 11.12
C ASN A 82 10.16 5.27 11.08
N GLY A 83 9.26 5.43 12.05
CA GLY A 83 8.50 6.66 12.26
C GLY A 83 7.30 6.85 11.35
N VAL A 84 6.76 5.81 10.71
CA VAL A 84 5.56 5.93 9.84
C VAL A 84 4.36 6.50 10.60
N PHE A 85 4.17 6.11 11.85
CA PHE A 85 3.06 6.56 12.69
C PHE A 85 3.33 7.85 13.47
N SER A 86 4.60 8.26 13.58
CA SER A 86 5.02 9.46 14.32
C SER A 86 5.44 10.62 13.41
N SER A 87 5.34 10.44 12.09
CA SER A 87 5.70 11.49 11.13
C SER A 87 4.66 12.61 11.19
N PRO A 88 5.06 13.87 11.43
CA PRO A 88 4.16 15.02 11.56
C PRO A 88 3.55 15.49 10.24
N THR A 89 4.15 15.10 9.11
CA THR A 89 3.67 15.49 7.78
C THR A 89 3.57 14.29 6.85
N PRO A 90 2.66 14.32 5.85
CA PRO A 90 2.58 13.29 4.81
C PRO A 90 3.89 13.13 4.02
N GLU A 91 4.65 14.21 3.82
CA GLU A 91 5.98 14.17 3.19
C GLU A 91 6.98 13.35 4.02
N GLU A 92 7.03 13.59 5.32
CA GLU A 92 7.90 12.84 6.23
C GLU A 92 7.45 11.39 6.34
N GLN A 93 6.14 11.13 6.38
CA GLN A 93 5.59 9.78 6.37
C GLN A 93 5.96 9.03 5.08
N ALA A 94 5.95 9.70 3.93
CA ALA A 94 6.37 9.11 2.66
C ALA A 94 7.85 8.68 2.67
N LYS A 95 8.73 9.49 3.26
CA LYS A 95 10.14 9.14 3.49
C LYS A 95 10.30 7.98 4.49
N ALA A 96 9.51 7.99 5.57
CA ALA A 96 9.49 6.93 6.56
C ALA A 96 9.09 5.58 5.94
N PHE A 97 8.13 5.55 5.01
CA PHE A 97 7.77 4.35 4.26
C PHE A 97 8.94 3.79 3.45
N LEU A 98 9.67 4.63 2.72
CA LEU A 98 10.86 4.20 1.98
C LEU A 98 11.93 3.65 2.94
N LYS A 99 12.22 4.38 4.03
CA LYS A 99 13.17 3.95 5.06
C LYS A 99 12.79 2.62 5.70
N ALA A 100 11.49 2.37 5.89
CA ALA A 100 10.95 1.11 6.40
C ALA A 100 11.02 -0.06 5.40
N GLY A 101 11.51 0.17 4.18
CA GLY A 101 11.55 -0.83 3.11
C GLY A 101 10.18 -1.20 2.59
N TYR A 102 9.25 -0.23 2.53
CA TYR A 102 7.94 -0.42 1.90
C TYR A 102 8.06 -0.57 0.37
N ALA A 103 8.89 0.28 -0.25
CA ALA A 103 9.19 0.25 -1.67
C ALA A 103 10.70 0.18 -1.87
N THR A 104 11.15 -0.43 -2.95
CA THR A 104 12.56 -0.42 -3.38
C THR A 104 12.88 0.76 -4.30
N ASP A 105 11.85 1.40 -4.87
CA ASP A 105 11.97 2.56 -5.72
C ASP A 105 12.36 3.80 -4.89
N PRO A 106 13.55 4.40 -5.11
CA PRO A 106 13.97 5.58 -4.37
C PRO A 106 13.10 6.82 -4.66
N ALA A 107 12.37 6.85 -5.78
CA ALA A 107 11.44 7.93 -6.12
C ALA A 107 10.06 7.76 -5.48
N TYR A 108 9.81 6.68 -4.73
CA TYR A 108 8.52 6.41 -4.10
C TYR A 108 7.99 7.57 -3.24
N PRO A 109 8.80 8.22 -2.37
CA PRO A 109 8.32 9.37 -1.60
C PRO A 109 7.85 10.51 -2.49
N GLN A 110 8.61 10.84 -3.53
CA GLN A 110 8.30 11.93 -4.47
C GLN A 110 7.02 11.64 -5.26
N LYS A 111 6.75 10.38 -5.61
CA LYS A 111 5.49 9.98 -6.25
C LYS A 111 4.29 10.24 -5.33
N LEU A 112 4.39 9.88 -4.05
CA LEU A 112 3.33 10.19 -3.07
C LEU A 112 3.15 11.69 -2.88
N ILE A 113 4.24 12.43 -2.69
CA ILE A 113 4.22 13.88 -2.47
C ILE A 113 3.58 14.59 -3.68
N SER A 114 3.91 14.18 -4.90
CA SER A 114 3.31 14.71 -6.13
C SER A 114 1.79 14.52 -6.14
N ILE A 115 1.29 13.36 -5.71
CA ILE A 115 -0.16 13.10 -5.63
C ILE A 115 -0.80 13.95 -4.53
N ILE A 116 -0.16 14.03 -3.36
CA ILE A 116 -0.64 14.85 -2.22
C ILE A 116 -0.82 16.31 -2.66
N GLN A 117 0.19 16.88 -3.33
CA GLN A 117 0.16 18.26 -3.80
C GLN A 117 -0.88 18.45 -4.91
N LYS A 118 -0.90 17.57 -5.91
CA LYS A 118 -1.81 17.66 -7.06
C LYS A 118 -3.28 17.75 -6.66
N TYR A 119 -3.68 17.00 -5.63
CA TYR A 119 -5.07 16.95 -5.18
C TYR A 119 -5.31 17.66 -3.84
N ASN A 120 -4.33 18.44 -3.37
CA ASN A 120 -4.37 19.12 -2.08
C ASN A 120 -4.81 18.19 -0.92
N LEU A 121 -4.27 16.97 -0.86
CA LEU A 121 -4.79 15.94 0.04
C LEU A 121 -4.48 16.20 1.52
N LYS A 122 -3.56 17.11 1.82
CA LYS A 122 -3.22 17.51 3.20
C LYS A 122 -4.42 18.01 3.98
N GLN A 123 -5.43 18.56 3.30
CA GLN A 123 -6.66 19.03 3.93
C GLN A 123 -7.45 17.93 4.66
N TYR A 124 -7.16 16.66 4.38
CA TYR A 124 -7.82 15.51 5.00
C TYR A 124 -7.00 14.87 6.14
N ASP A 125 -5.77 15.32 6.37
CA ASP A 125 -4.93 14.88 7.47
C ASP A 125 -5.15 15.87 8.65
N LEU A 126 -6.25 15.65 9.39
CA LEU A 126 -6.68 16.43 10.56
C LEU A 126 -5.91 16.04 11.84
#